data_AF-A0A0F0GIA8-F1
#
_entry.id   AF-A0A0F0GIA8-F1
#
_cell.length_a   1.000
_cell.length_b   1.000
_cell.length_c   1.000
_cell.angle_alpha   90.00
_cell.angle_beta   90.00
_cell.angle_gamma   90.00
#
_symmetry.space_group_name_H-M   'P 1'
#
loop_
_entity.id
_entity.type
_entity.pdbx_description
1 polymer ?
#
loop_
_entity_poly.entity_id
_entity_poly.type
_entity_poly.pdbx_seq_one_letter_code
_entity_poly.pdbx_strand_id
1 'polypeptide(L)'
;TVHGYTVAMAYVAVLEKACAKKDLTRDGVLRAFHDTNSIKARGLTGELRFSLVGRPSATQSYMSRPDAKVPGTLKVEENLFESELVKLKGTRAR
;
A
#
# COMPACT_ATOMS: atom_id res chain seq x y z
N THR A 1 -6.70 -10.23 10.64
CA THR A 1 -5.92 -9.02 11.03
C THR A 1 -6.06 -7.97 9.95
N VAL A 2 -6.00 -6.67 10.28
CA VAL A 2 -6.18 -5.57 9.30
C VAL A 2 -5.16 -5.64 8.17
N HIS A 3 -3.90 -5.93 8.51
CA HIS A 3 -2.82 -6.07 7.52
C HIS A 3 -3.11 -7.16 6.48
N GLY A 4 -3.56 -8.36 6.92
CA GLY A 4 -3.88 -9.45 5.99
C GLY A 4 -4.99 -9.09 5.01
N TYR A 5 -6.01 -8.35 5.47
CA TYR A 5 -7.09 -7.87 4.59
C TYR A 5 -6.58 -6.86 3.56
N THR A 6 -5.69 -5.94 3.95
CA THR A 6 -5.03 -5.00 3.03
C THR A 6 -4.19 -5.71 1.97
N VAL A 7 -3.42 -6.72 2.37
CA VAL A 7 -2.62 -7.52 1.43
C VAL A 7 -3.52 -8.26 0.45
N ALA A 8 -4.63 -8.85 0.92
CA ALA A 8 -5.60 -9.52 0.05
C ALA A 8 -6.23 -8.54 -0.96
N MET A 9 -6.64 -7.35 -0.53
CA MET A 9 -7.15 -6.31 -1.44
C MET A 9 -6.12 -5.94 -2.51
N ALA A 10 -4.86 -5.76 -2.12
CA ALA A 10 -3.80 -5.44 -3.05
C ALA A 10 -3.57 -6.56 -4.07
N TYR A 11 -3.56 -7.82 -3.61
CA TYR A 11 -3.35 -8.97 -4.47
C TYR A 11 -4.53 -9.23 -5.42
N VAL A 12 -5.76 -9.03 -4.97
CA VAL A 12 -6.96 -9.12 -5.84
C VAL A 12 -6.86 -8.13 -7.00
N ALA A 13 -6.45 -6.88 -6.76
CA ALA A 13 -6.27 -5.90 -7.84
C ALA A 13 -5.21 -6.34 -8.88
N VAL A 14 -4.14 -7.01 -8.43
CA VAL A 14 -3.13 -7.59 -9.33
C VAL A 14 -3.72 -8.74 -10.15
N LEU A 15 -4.46 -9.63 -9.51
CA LEU A 15 -5.11 -10.77 -10.19
C LEU A 15 -6.17 -10.31 -11.19
N GLU A 16 -6.97 -9.30 -10.87
CA GLU A 16 -7.95 -8.71 -11.79
C GLU A 16 -7.26 -8.15 -13.03
N LYS A 17 -6.11 -7.48 -12.88
CA LYS A 17 -5.31 -6.98 -14.00
C LYS A 17 -4.69 -8.11 -14.83
N ALA A 18 -4.15 -9.15 -14.20
CA ALA A 18 -3.64 -10.33 -14.89
C ALA A 18 -4.76 -11.07 -15.66
N CYS A 19 -5.94 -11.19 -15.04
CA CYS A 19 -7.14 -11.76 -15.64
C CYS A 19 -7.62 -10.96 -16.87
N ALA A 20 -7.66 -9.62 -16.77
CA ALA A 20 -8.00 -8.75 -17.90
C ALA A 20 -7.02 -8.91 -19.08
N LYS A 21 -5.76 -9.24 -18.78
CA LYS A 21 -4.71 -9.56 -19.77
C LYS A 21 -4.73 -11.03 -20.24
N LYS A 22 -5.65 -11.85 -19.72
CA LYS A 22 -5.76 -13.30 -19.98
C LYS A 22 -4.48 -14.08 -19.65
N ASP A 23 -3.74 -13.63 -18.65
CA ASP A 23 -2.42 -14.17 -18.32
C ASP A 23 -2.29 -14.35 -16.80
N LEU A 24 -2.96 -15.38 -16.27
CA LEU A 24 -2.86 -15.80 -14.88
C LEU A 24 -1.66 -16.73 -14.62
N THR A 25 -0.66 -16.74 -15.52
CA THR A 25 0.62 -17.39 -15.25
C THR A 25 1.39 -16.63 -14.19
N ARG A 26 2.40 -17.26 -13.59
CA ARG A 26 3.27 -16.60 -12.60
C ARG A 26 3.89 -15.31 -13.16
N ASP A 27 4.36 -15.35 -14.40
CA ASP A 27 4.97 -14.20 -15.06
C ASP A 27 3.93 -13.12 -15.39
N GLY A 28 2.72 -13.53 -15.77
CA GLY A 28 1.59 -12.61 -15.99
C GLY A 28 1.18 -11.86 -14.74
N VAL A 29 1.11 -12.55 -13.60
CA VAL A 29 0.85 -11.94 -12.29
C VAL A 29 1.98 -11.00 -11.89
N LEU A 30 3.25 -11.37 -12.12
CA LEU A 30 4.39 -10.50 -11.82
C LEU A 30 4.37 -9.23 -12.69
N ARG A 31 4.07 -9.35 -13.99
CA ARG A 31 3.86 -8.18 -14.87
C ARG A 31 2.71 -7.31 -14.37
N ALA A 32 1.57 -7.91 -14.04
CA ALA A 32 0.42 -7.18 -13.51
C ALA A 32 0.73 -6.47 -12.18
N PHE A 33 1.57 -7.05 -11.32
CA PHE A 33 2.04 -6.43 -10.09
C PHE A 33 2.83 -5.16 -10.39
N HIS A 34 3.81 -5.23 -11.30
CA HIS A 34 4.59 -4.07 -11.73
C HIS A 34 3.76 -3.01 -12.47
N ASP A 35 2.66 -3.40 -13.12
CA ASP A 35 1.76 -2.45 -13.76
C ASP A 35 0.78 -1.79 -12.78
N THR A 36 0.77 -2.19 -11.50
CA THR A 36 -0.21 -1.71 -10.51
C THR A 36 0.32 -0.46 -9.79
N ASN A 37 -0.24 0.68 -10.18
CA ASN A 37 0.28 2.01 -9.88
C ASN A 37 -0.55 2.80 -8.85
N SER A 38 -1.73 2.31 -8.46
CA SER A 38 -2.58 2.92 -7.44
C SER A 38 -3.55 1.89 -6.86
N ILE A 39 -3.49 1.70 -5.54
CA ILE A 39 -4.50 0.94 -4.79
C ILE A 39 -4.90 1.77 -3.56
N LYS A 40 -6.19 2.12 -3.50
CA LYS A 40 -6.79 2.79 -2.34
C LYS A 40 -7.24 1.75 -1.33
N ALA A 41 -6.51 1.60 -0.23
CA ALA A 41 -6.78 0.60 0.79
C ALA A 41 -7.87 1.01 1.80
N ARG A 42 -8.86 1.81 1.39
CA ARG A 42 -10.01 2.24 2.23
C ARG A 42 -9.62 2.82 3.60
N GLY A 43 -8.50 3.55 3.68
CA GLY A 43 -8.02 4.12 4.95
C GLY A 43 -7.36 3.13 5.91
N LEU A 44 -7.03 1.92 5.46
CA LEU A 44 -6.26 0.94 6.24
C LEU A 44 -4.75 1.15 6.13
N THR A 45 -4.30 1.82 5.07
CA THR A 45 -2.91 2.21 4.80
C THR A 45 -2.93 3.40 3.81
N GLY A 46 -1.78 4.03 3.59
CA GLY A 46 -1.56 4.96 2.49
C GLY A 46 -1.82 4.34 1.12
N GLU A 47 -1.98 5.18 0.10
CA GLU A 47 -2.16 4.72 -1.28
C GLU A 47 -0.94 3.91 -1.73
N LEU A 48 -1.17 2.68 -2.22
CA LEU A 48 -0.10 1.77 -2.61
C LEU A 48 0.23 1.93 -4.09
N ARG A 49 1.52 2.01 -4.41
CA ARG A 49 2.08 2.06 -5.77
C ARG A 49 3.17 0.99 -5.90
N PHE A 50 2.99 0.01 -6.78
CA PHE A 50 3.94 -1.09 -6.98
C PHE A 50 4.75 -0.97 -8.27
N SER A 51 4.40 0.01 -9.12
CA SER A 51 5.08 0.26 -10.39
C SER A 51 6.46 0.90 -10.27
N LEU A 52 6.88 1.27 -9.06
CA LEU A 52 8.17 1.90 -8.80
C LEU A 52 9.10 0.92 -8.09
N VAL A 53 9.96 0.26 -8.86
CA VAL A 53 10.97 -0.67 -8.32
C VAL A 53 12.00 0.09 -7.50
N GLY A 54 12.41 -0.48 -6.36
CA GLY A 54 13.40 0.12 -5.46
C GLY A 54 12.85 1.23 -4.55
N ARG A 55 11.53 1.42 -4.50
CA ARG A 55 10.87 2.34 -3.56
C ARG A 55 9.84 1.62 -2.69
N PRO A 56 9.57 2.13 -1.47
CA PRO A 56 8.41 1.69 -0.70
C PRO A 56 7.12 1.85 -1.49
N SER A 57 6.19 0.92 -1.31
CA SER A 57 4.87 0.98 -1.97
C SER A 57 4.00 2.14 -1.49
N ALA A 58 4.25 2.65 -0.29
CA ALA A 58 3.69 3.89 0.22
C ALA A 58 4.70 4.60 1.13
N THR A 59 4.58 5.92 1.18
CA THR A 59 5.42 6.82 1.99
C THR A 59 4.66 7.49 3.12
N GLN A 60 3.33 7.37 3.12
CA GLN A 60 2.44 7.88 4.16
C GLN A 60 2.36 6.91 5.33
N SER A 61 2.29 7.43 6.56
CA SER A 61 2.15 6.64 7.78
C SER A 61 1.10 7.24 8.71
N TYR A 62 0.44 6.37 9.48
CA TYR A 62 -0.33 6.78 10.66
C TYR A 62 0.61 6.87 11.87
N MET A 63 0.32 7.78 12.80
CA MET A 63 0.87 7.69 14.16
C MET A 63 -0.21 7.15 15.08
N SER A 64 0.11 6.11 15.83
CA SER A 64 -0.85 5.44 16.69
C SER A 64 -0.25 5.08 18.04
N ARG A 65 -1.08 5.08 19.08
CA ARG A 65 -0.70 4.77 20.46
C ARG A 65 -1.61 3.68 21.02
N PRO A 66 -1.10 2.77 21.87
CA PRO A 66 -1.95 1.81 22.58
C PRO A 66 -3.01 2.51 23.45
N ASP A 67 -4.26 2.07 23.34
CA ASP A 67 -5.38 2.52 24.16
C ASP A 67 -6.40 1.37 24.32
N ALA A 68 -6.55 0.84 25.54
CA ALA A 68 -7.46 -0.29 25.80
C ALA A 68 -8.95 0.06 25.64
N LYS A 69 -9.31 1.35 25.56
CA LYS A 69 -10.70 1.81 25.47
C LYS A 69 -11.25 1.85 24.05
N VAL A 70 -10.39 1.72 23.03
CA VAL A 70 -10.81 1.75 21.63
C VAL A 70 -10.81 0.34 21.02
N PRO A 71 -11.71 0.04 20.06
CA PRO A 71 -11.68 -1.20 19.32
C PRO A 71 -10.31 -1.44 18.66
N GLY A 72 -9.76 -2.64 18.81
CA GLY A 72 -8.43 -2.97 18.28
C GLY A 72 -7.25 -2.41 19.10
N THR A 73 -7.54 -1.85 20.29
CA THR A 73 -6.57 -1.41 21.32
C THR A 73 -5.49 -0.43 20.87
N LEU A 74 -5.71 0.22 19.73
CA LEU A 74 -4.76 1.12 19.08
C LEU A 74 -5.51 2.38 18.60
N LYS A 75 -5.22 3.51 19.23
CA LYS A 75 -5.81 4.81 18.89
C LYS A 75 -4.90 5.53 17.89
N VAL A 76 -5.49 6.09 16.83
CA VAL A 76 -4.78 6.96 15.88
C VAL A 76 -4.62 8.34 16.51
N GLU A 77 -3.38 8.80 16.65
CA GLU A 77 -3.04 10.15 17.11
C GLU A 77 -2.81 11.10 15.91
N GLU A 78 -2.25 10.57 14.82
CA GLU A 78 -2.10 11.32 13.56
C GLU A 78 -2.55 10.48 12.37
N ASN A 79 -3.36 11.10 11.50
CA ASN A 79 -3.79 10.52 10.22
C ASN A 79 -2.62 10.37 9.25
N LEU A 80 -2.84 9.73 8.10
CA LEU A 80 -1.83 9.55 7.06
C LEU A 80 -1.10 10.85 6.72
N PHE A 81 0.21 10.87 6.97
CA PHE A 81 1.08 11.98 6.60
C PHE A 81 2.42 11.47 6.07
N GLU A 82 3.10 12.32 5.31
CA GLU A 82 4.51 12.15 4.98
C GLU A 82 5.33 13.17 5.75
N SER A 83 6.35 12.70 6.47
CA SER A 83 7.27 13.61 7.15
C SER A 83 8.10 14.43 6.16
N GLU A 84 8.58 15.59 6.58
CA GLU A 84 9.46 16.44 5.76
C GLU A 84 10.72 15.70 5.30
N LEU A 85 11.25 14.80 6.13
CA LEU A 85 12.40 13.96 5.76
C LEU A 85 12.12 13.03 4.58
N VAL A 86 10.91 12.46 4.51
CA VAL A 86 10.49 11.58 3.41
C VAL A 86 10.33 12.41 2.13
N LYS A 87 9.70 13.58 2.21
CA LYS A 87 9.57 14.51 1.08
C LYS A 87 10.92 14.95 0.52
N LEU A 88 11.88 15.27 1.40
CA LEU A 88 13.25 15.68 1.02
C LEU A 88 14.06 14.55 0.37
N LYS A 89 13.81 13.28 0.70
CA LYS A 89 14.46 12.14 0.03
C LYS A 89 13.75 11.77 -1.27
N GLY A 90 12.43 11.96 -1.37
CA GLY A 90 11.64 11.70 -2.58
C GLY A 90 12.05 12.53 -3.80
N THR A 91 12.61 13.71 -3.59
CA THR A 91 13.10 14.62 -4.65
C THR A 91 14.48 14.24 -5.22
N ARG A 92 15.23 13.36 -4.55
CA ARG A 92 16.60 12.96 -4.96
C ARG A 92 16.65 11.74 -5.88
N ALA A 93 15.55 11.03 -6.02
CA ALA A 93 15.45 9.92 -6.95
C ALA A 93 14.77 10.44 -8.23
N ARG A 94 15.57 11.09 -9.08
CA ARG A 94 15.25 11.26 -10.51
C ARG A 94 15.90 10.13 -11.28
#